data_AF-A0A3P1XKV3-F1
#
_entry.id   AF-A0A3P1XKV3-F1
#
_cell.length_a   1.000
_cell.length_b   1.000
_cell.length_c   1.000
_cell.angle_alpha   90.00
_cell.angle_beta   90.00
_cell.angle_gamma   90.00
#
_symmetry.space_group_name_H-M   'P 1'
#
loop_
_entity.id
_entity.type
_entity.pdbx_description
1 polymer ?
#
loop_
_entity_poly.entity_id
_entity_poly.type
_entity_poly.pdbx_seq_one_letter_code
_entity_poly.pdbx_strand_id
1 'polypeptide(L)'
;MKQSLFKKTTVLLGAASIAAAGILIPAAAQASGNIDPSKDGQASLTIHKYKADSNQSGQGQPNPGGTLIADTSNLGQPLQGVEFTVTPVTQKNGKAINLAEPAGWDLIKGLNSLNQSAQVAAVKGGDYTLGIPEKKSTGSNGEVKFSGKAFGLYLVEETNPGNNNITAPAAPILVTLPLTSGTGWNYDVHMYPKNTVGDDISKTVKSIENNEITWLVNSPVPALAAGQPGYTKAIITDNLDSRLTYKDGSAKVSFRANGSSSATALDAADFTASVSGQTLTVSLNPSGLAKLAAGSLQVEFATTVVGNGAISNTVISNINDSTFEVADNQPNTPVAYYGYLKINKKSNDQPALPLQNAKFGIYASQSDAENGTAPIATVTTKADGTVSQQLALGKKDVSGNIGSDTKTFFVKELEAPAGYVLDSTVRSVVVNKDHSAAVPVELEITNEKALVPGLPLTGGQGATLLAVAGGALVIAGASVAVLRRRNKQVTA
;
A
#
# COMPACT_ATOMS: atom_id res chain seq x y z
N MET A 1 14.09 36.89 -4.97
CA MET A 1 14.21 38.22 -5.60
C MET A 1 15.55 38.32 -6.31
N LYS A 2 15.55 38.34 -7.65
CA LYS A 2 16.63 38.90 -8.50
C LYS A 2 16.05 39.01 -9.91
N GLN A 3 15.67 40.23 -10.28
CA GLN A 3 15.25 40.60 -11.64
C GLN A 3 16.50 40.70 -12.52
N SER A 4 16.41 40.25 -13.77
CA SER A 4 17.42 40.55 -14.79
C SER A 4 16.74 41.09 -16.04
N LEU A 5 17.14 42.31 -16.39
CA LEU A 5 16.73 43.14 -17.53
C LEU A 5 17.05 42.48 -18.87
N PHE A 6 16.11 42.51 -19.81
CA PHE A 6 16.35 42.29 -21.24
C PHE A 6 16.63 43.62 -21.93
N LYS A 7 17.86 43.79 -22.47
CA LYS A 7 18.18 44.86 -23.43
C LYS A 7 17.83 44.38 -24.84
N LYS A 8 17.10 45.23 -25.57
CA LYS A 8 16.82 45.10 -27.00
C LYS A 8 17.99 45.67 -27.79
N THR A 9 18.41 44.98 -28.86
CA THR A 9 19.34 45.52 -29.85
C THR A 9 18.73 45.35 -31.23
N THR A 10 18.39 46.50 -31.84
CA THR A 10 18.01 46.65 -33.24
C THR A 10 19.27 46.69 -34.09
N VAL A 11 19.31 45.96 -35.20
CA VAL A 11 20.35 46.12 -36.23
C VAL A 11 19.67 46.41 -37.57
N LEU A 12 19.95 47.61 -38.08
CA LEU A 12 19.72 48.02 -39.47
C LEU A 12 20.71 47.29 -40.40
N LEU A 13 20.23 46.83 -41.55
CA LEU A 13 20.99 46.76 -42.81
C LEU A 13 20.05 47.33 -43.88
N GLY A 14 20.38 48.33 -44.70
CA GLY A 14 21.67 48.62 -45.31
C GLY A 14 21.56 48.27 -46.80
N ALA A 15 20.97 49.17 -47.58
CA ALA A 15 20.80 49.00 -49.03
C ALA A 15 22.14 49.13 -49.77
N ALA A 16 22.45 48.20 -50.66
CA ALA A 16 23.49 48.34 -51.66
C ALA A 16 23.06 47.66 -52.97
N SER A 17 22.92 48.48 -54.00
CA SER A 17 22.67 48.13 -55.40
C SER A 17 23.97 47.67 -56.09
N ILE A 18 23.96 46.52 -56.76
CA ILE A 18 24.99 46.13 -57.74
C ILE A 18 24.31 45.58 -59.00
N ALA A 19 24.76 46.10 -60.14
CA ALA A 19 24.30 45.81 -61.49
C ALA A 19 24.77 44.44 -62.02
N ALA A 20 24.05 43.96 -63.03
CA ALA A 20 24.03 42.62 -63.58
C ALA A 20 25.32 42.09 -64.23
N ALA A 21 25.55 40.79 -64.10
CA ALA A 21 26.22 39.95 -65.10
C ALA A 21 25.56 38.56 -65.09
N GLY A 22 25.06 38.14 -66.25
CA GLY A 22 24.20 36.96 -66.41
C GLY A 22 24.94 35.63 -66.21
N ILE A 23 24.41 34.83 -65.29
CA ILE A 23 24.59 33.37 -65.23
C ILE A 23 23.19 32.80 -64.99
N LEU A 24 22.66 32.05 -65.96
CA LEU A 24 21.45 31.25 -65.77
C LEU A 24 21.81 30.06 -64.86
N ILE A 25 21.76 30.30 -63.55
CA ILE A 25 21.65 29.22 -62.57
C ILE A 25 20.20 28.73 -62.67
N PRO A 26 19.91 27.43 -62.87
CA PRO A 26 18.54 26.96 -62.72
C PRO A 26 18.11 27.32 -61.31
N ALA A 27 17.14 28.23 -61.19
CA ALA A 27 16.53 28.53 -59.91
C ALA A 27 16.05 27.19 -59.34
N ALA A 28 16.66 26.75 -58.24
CA ALA A 28 16.04 25.72 -57.41
C ALA A 28 14.61 26.22 -57.18
N ALA A 29 13.61 25.44 -57.60
CA ALA A 29 12.22 25.79 -57.44
C ALA A 29 12.03 26.17 -55.97
N GLN A 30 11.74 27.45 -55.71
CA GLN A 30 11.45 27.88 -54.36
C GLN A 30 10.22 27.07 -53.92
N ALA A 31 10.33 26.44 -52.74
CA ALA A 31 9.18 25.77 -52.15
C ALA A 31 8.02 26.77 -52.10
N SER A 32 6.89 26.40 -52.71
CA SER A 32 5.69 27.22 -52.67
C SER A 32 5.25 27.44 -51.22
N GLY A 33 4.85 28.67 -50.87
CA GLY A 33 4.26 28.97 -49.56
C GLY A 33 2.82 28.45 -49.41
N ASN A 34 2.23 27.94 -50.49
CA ASN A 34 0.89 27.39 -50.49
C ASN A 34 0.83 26.02 -49.77
N ILE A 35 -0.37 25.66 -49.30
CA ILE A 35 -0.66 24.30 -48.89
C ILE A 35 -0.51 23.38 -50.12
N ASP A 36 0.13 22.23 -49.96
CA ASP A 36 0.29 21.18 -50.96
C ASP A 36 -0.95 20.28 -50.95
N PRO A 37 -1.86 20.38 -51.94
CA PRO A 37 -3.10 19.62 -51.95
C PRO A 37 -2.88 18.11 -52.03
N SER A 38 -1.71 17.66 -52.52
CA SER A 38 -1.41 16.23 -52.60
C SER A 38 -1.27 15.58 -51.22
N LYS A 39 -1.06 16.37 -50.16
CA LYS A 39 -0.97 15.89 -48.78
C LYS A 39 -2.34 15.77 -48.09
N ASP A 40 -3.43 16.16 -48.75
CA ASP A 40 -4.77 15.95 -48.21
C ASP A 40 -5.07 14.45 -48.11
N GLY A 41 -5.63 14.04 -46.98
CA GLY A 41 -5.80 12.63 -46.62
C GLY A 41 -4.49 11.91 -46.24
N GLN A 42 -3.35 12.60 -46.21
CA GLN A 42 -2.05 12.05 -45.83
C GLN A 42 -1.42 12.72 -44.60
N ALA A 43 -2.06 13.75 -44.05
CA ALA A 43 -1.56 14.43 -42.85
C ALA A 43 -1.62 13.50 -41.62
N SER A 44 -0.82 13.81 -40.61
CA SER A 44 -0.81 13.08 -39.35
C SER A 44 -0.72 14.00 -38.13
N LEU A 45 -1.26 13.50 -37.02
CA LEU A 45 -1.07 14.04 -35.68
C LEU A 45 -0.43 12.95 -34.80
N THR A 46 0.70 13.27 -34.19
CA THR A 46 1.41 12.44 -33.24
C THR A 46 1.38 13.10 -31.86
N ILE A 47 0.86 12.40 -30.86
CA ILE A 47 0.74 12.88 -29.49
C ILE A 47 1.78 12.18 -28.62
N HIS A 48 2.59 12.98 -27.92
CA HIS A 48 3.65 12.53 -27.01
C HIS A 48 3.26 12.88 -25.57
N LYS A 49 2.77 11.90 -24.82
CA LYS A 49 2.20 12.06 -23.49
C LYS A 49 3.25 11.90 -22.40
N TYR A 50 3.40 12.92 -21.56
CA TYR A 50 4.32 12.90 -20.43
C TYR A 50 3.66 13.25 -19.10
N LYS A 51 4.30 12.82 -18.01
CA LYS A 51 4.13 13.35 -16.65
C LYS A 51 4.72 14.76 -16.58
N ALA A 52 3.98 15.67 -15.96
CA ALA A 52 4.49 16.97 -15.58
C ALA A 52 5.51 16.82 -14.45
N ASP A 53 6.68 17.41 -14.61
CA ASP A 53 7.76 17.51 -13.65
C ASP A 53 8.24 18.97 -13.61
N SER A 54 7.87 19.66 -12.53
CA SER A 54 8.19 21.06 -12.30
C SER A 54 9.70 21.32 -12.13
N ASN A 55 10.52 20.28 -11.96
CA ASN A 55 11.97 20.40 -11.81
C ASN A 55 12.71 20.39 -13.16
N GLN A 56 12.00 20.19 -14.27
CA GLN A 56 12.58 20.11 -15.61
C GLN A 56 12.32 21.42 -16.38
N SER A 57 13.38 22.05 -16.89
CA SER A 57 13.31 23.36 -17.56
C SER A 57 12.65 23.34 -18.94
N GLY A 58 12.50 22.15 -19.55
CA GLY A 58 11.90 21.96 -20.88
C GLY A 58 10.36 21.91 -20.89
N GLN A 59 9.70 21.99 -19.73
CA GLN A 59 8.29 21.58 -19.62
C GLN A 59 7.25 22.62 -20.03
N GLY A 60 7.65 23.87 -20.20
CA GLY A 60 6.80 24.97 -20.67
C GLY A 60 7.20 25.52 -22.03
N GLN A 61 8.09 24.83 -22.77
CA GLN A 61 8.54 25.31 -24.08
C GLN A 61 7.38 25.22 -25.08
N PRO A 62 6.98 26.34 -25.70
CA PRO A 62 5.93 26.31 -26.71
C PRO A 62 6.41 25.55 -27.94
N ASN A 63 5.57 24.67 -28.49
CA ASN A 63 5.80 24.03 -29.80
C ASN A 63 4.75 24.54 -30.82
N PRO A 64 4.79 25.84 -31.19
CA PRO A 64 3.72 26.44 -32.00
C PRO A 64 3.67 25.89 -33.42
N GLY A 65 4.78 25.37 -33.93
CA GLY A 65 4.85 24.73 -35.26
C GLY A 65 4.50 23.25 -35.27
N GLY A 66 4.27 22.65 -34.09
CA GLY A 66 4.00 21.23 -33.93
C GLY A 66 5.10 20.34 -34.51
N THR A 67 6.37 20.74 -34.41
CA THR A 67 7.48 19.95 -34.96
C THR A 67 7.89 18.85 -33.99
N LEU A 68 8.48 17.77 -34.50
CA LEU A 68 9.09 16.74 -33.67
C LEU A 68 10.24 17.34 -32.83
N ILE A 69 10.19 17.14 -31.52
CA ILE A 69 11.28 17.39 -30.59
C ILE A 69 12.18 16.16 -30.59
N ALA A 70 13.43 16.30 -31.04
CA ALA A 70 14.37 15.18 -31.18
C ALA A 70 14.87 14.64 -29.82
N ASP A 71 15.06 15.52 -28.83
CA ASP A 71 15.49 15.14 -27.48
C ASP A 71 14.34 15.34 -26.49
N THR A 72 13.77 14.22 -26.03
CA THR A 72 12.64 14.19 -25.10
C THR A 72 13.06 13.96 -23.65
N SER A 73 14.37 13.89 -23.34
CA SER A 73 14.89 13.55 -22.02
C SER A 73 14.39 14.48 -20.90
N ASN A 74 14.14 15.74 -21.23
CA ASN A 74 13.68 16.77 -20.29
C ASN A 74 12.15 17.00 -20.31
N LEU A 75 11.39 16.16 -21.00
CA LEU A 75 9.93 16.31 -21.13
C LEU A 75 9.13 15.61 -20.01
N GLY A 76 9.80 14.80 -19.18
CA GLY A 76 9.20 14.03 -18.11
C GLY A 76 9.07 12.54 -18.46
N GLN A 77 8.54 11.76 -17.53
CA GLN A 77 8.30 10.33 -17.75
C GLN A 77 7.18 10.13 -18.77
N PRO A 78 7.35 9.28 -19.80
CA PRO A 78 6.27 8.95 -20.72
C PRO A 78 5.14 8.19 -20.02
N LEU A 79 3.89 8.47 -20.40
CA LEU A 79 2.71 7.81 -19.84
C LEU A 79 2.08 6.87 -20.86
N GLN A 80 2.15 5.57 -20.60
CA GLN A 80 1.54 4.52 -21.41
C GLN A 80 0.06 4.37 -21.12
N GLY A 81 -0.72 3.98 -22.14
CA GLY A 81 -2.11 3.59 -22.00
C GLY A 81 -3.11 4.74 -21.87
N VAL A 82 -2.65 5.99 -21.92
CA VAL A 82 -3.52 7.17 -21.92
C VAL A 82 -4.24 7.23 -23.27
N GLU A 83 -5.58 7.23 -23.26
CA GLU A 83 -6.40 7.30 -24.47
C GLU A 83 -6.63 8.76 -24.88
N PHE A 84 -6.38 9.04 -26.15
CA PHE A 84 -6.81 10.26 -26.81
C PHE A 84 -7.94 9.98 -27.80
N THR A 85 -8.94 10.86 -27.78
CA THR A 85 -9.97 10.96 -28.80
C THR A 85 -9.67 12.16 -29.70
N VAL A 86 -9.55 11.93 -31.01
CA VAL A 86 -9.37 12.96 -32.03
C VAL A 86 -10.63 13.02 -32.89
N THR A 87 -11.35 14.14 -32.83
CA THR A 87 -12.64 14.34 -33.48
C THR A 87 -12.54 15.46 -34.52
N PRO A 88 -12.82 15.24 -35.81
CA PRO A 88 -12.85 16.31 -36.80
C PRO A 88 -14.02 17.26 -36.54
N VAL A 89 -13.78 18.56 -36.65
CA VAL A 89 -14.81 19.60 -36.67
C VAL A 89 -15.20 19.82 -38.12
N THR A 90 -16.29 19.17 -38.54
CA THR A 90 -16.64 19.00 -39.95
C THR A 90 -17.40 20.18 -40.56
N GLN A 91 -18.16 20.92 -39.75
CA GLN A 91 -18.98 22.03 -40.25
C GLN A 91 -19.08 23.18 -39.25
N LYS A 92 -19.42 24.36 -39.77
CA LYS A 92 -19.92 25.51 -39.02
C LYS A 92 -21.17 26.07 -39.69
N ASN A 93 -22.27 26.20 -38.96
CA ASN A 93 -23.56 26.69 -39.46
C ASN A 93 -23.99 26.00 -40.77
N GLY A 94 -23.85 24.67 -40.83
CA GLY A 94 -24.18 23.84 -42.00
C GLY A 94 -23.20 23.91 -43.17
N LYS A 95 -22.10 24.68 -43.06
CA LYS A 95 -21.06 24.76 -44.10
C LYS A 95 -19.86 23.88 -43.74
N ALA A 96 -19.39 23.09 -44.69
CA ALA A 96 -18.22 22.23 -44.51
C ALA A 96 -16.94 23.03 -44.22
N ILE A 97 -16.17 22.58 -43.23
CA ILE A 97 -14.83 23.09 -42.94
C ILE A 97 -13.84 22.24 -43.73
N ASN A 98 -13.33 22.77 -44.84
CA ASN A 98 -12.25 22.17 -45.63
C ASN A 98 -11.07 23.15 -45.68
N LEU A 99 -9.95 22.79 -45.05
CA LEU A 99 -8.78 23.68 -44.97
C LEU A 99 -7.87 23.62 -46.21
N ALA A 100 -8.22 22.83 -47.23
CA ALA A 100 -7.66 22.96 -48.57
C ALA A 100 -8.15 24.25 -49.27
N GLU A 101 -9.27 24.82 -48.81
CA GLU A 101 -9.93 25.98 -49.43
C GLU A 101 -9.91 27.21 -48.50
N PRO A 102 -9.72 28.44 -49.02
CA PRO A 102 -9.76 29.66 -48.20
C PRO A 102 -11.06 29.82 -47.39
N ALA A 103 -12.19 29.38 -47.95
CA ALA A 103 -13.49 29.46 -47.29
C ALA A 103 -13.54 28.66 -45.98
N GLY A 104 -12.81 27.54 -45.87
CA GLY A 104 -12.73 26.76 -44.63
C GLY A 104 -11.99 27.50 -43.52
N TRP A 105 -10.90 28.20 -43.87
CA TRP A 105 -10.16 29.05 -42.94
C TRP A 105 -11.00 30.20 -42.40
N ASP A 106 -11.83 30.82 -43.25
CA ASP A 106 -12.76 31.87 -42.86
C ASP A 106 -13.80 31.42 -41.83
N LEU A 107 -14.21 30.14 -41.86
CA LEU A 107 -15.16 29.59 -40.88
C LEU A 107 -14.53 29.49 -39.48
N ILE A 108 -13.24 29.22 -39.38
CA ILE A 108 -12.55 28.96 -38.10
C ILE A 108 -11.79 30.17 -37.54
N LYS A 109 -11.54 31.23 -38.33
CA LYS A 109 -10.73 32.39 -37.90
C LYS A 109 -11.19 33.08 -36.61
N GLY A 110 -12.51 33.03 -36.33
CA GLY A 110 -13.08 33.59 -35.10
C GLY A 110 -12.64 32.87 -33.83
N LEU A 111 -12.12 31.63 -33.93
CA LEU A 111 -11.56 30.90 -32.79
C LEU A 111 -10.25 31.52 -32.31
N ASN A 112 -9.49 32.21 -33.18
CA ASN A 112 -8.18 32.77 -32.84
C ASN A 112 -8.25 33.92 -31.82
N SER A 113 -9.42 34.56 -31.63
CA SER A 113 -9.62 35.59 -30.61
C SER A 113 -10.04 35.01 -29.25
N LEU A 114 -10.29 33.70 -29.17
CA LEU A 114 -10.72 33.01 -27.97
C LEU A 114 -9.52 32.34 -27.28
N ASN A 115 -9.57 32.26 -25.95
CA ASN A 115 -8.67 31.38 -25.21
C ASN A 115 -8.99 29.90 -25.48
N GLN A 116 -8.07 28.99 -25.18
CA GLN A 116 -8.19 27.55 -25.45
C GLN A 116 -9.51 26.95 -24.94
N SER A 117 -9.91 27.25 -23.70
CA SER A 117 -11.14 26.71 -23.12
C SER A 117 -12.38 27.20 -23.87
N ALA A 118 -12.41 28.48 -24.28
CA ALA A 118 -13.50 29.05 -25.04
C ALA A 118 -13.55 28.52 -26.48
N GLN A 119 -12.39 28.23 -27.09
CA GLN A 119 -12.34 27.56 -28.40
C GLN A 119 -12.98 26.17 -28.35
N VAL A 120 -12.62 25.36 -27.35
CA VAL A 120 -13.19 24.02 -27.14
C VAL A 120 -14.69 24.11 -26.87
N ALA A 121 -15.12 25.03 -26.02
CA ALA A 121 -16.54 25.26 -25.75
C ALA A 121 -17.31 25.67 -27.01
N ALA A 122 -16.74 26.53 -27.85
CA ALA A 122 -17.36 26.96 -29.11
C ALA A 122 -17.56 25.78 -30.07
N VAL A 123 -16.56 24.92 -30.29
CA VAL A 123 -16.70 23.79 -31.22
C VAL A 123 -17.61 22.67 -30.70
N LYS A 124 -17.83 22.60 -29.39
CA LYS A 124 -18.81 21.72 -28.76
C LYS A 124 -20.21 22.33 -28.70
N GLY A 125 -20.34 23.62 -29.03
CA GLY A 125 -21.61 24.33 -29.11
C GLY A 125 -22.37 24.04 -30.41
N GLY A 126 -23.59 24.56 -30.52
CA GLY A 126 -24.50 24.26 -31.63
C GLY A 126 -24.08 24.80 -33.01
N ASP A 127 -23.18 25.79 -33.06
CA ASP A 127 -22.73 26.38 -34.33
C ASP A 127 -21.78 25.46 -35.11
N TYR A 128 -21.12 24.51 -34.45
CA TYR A 128 -20.17 23.60 -35.06
C TYR A 128 -20.69 22.16 -35.04
N THR A 129 -20.28 21.36 -36.03
CA THR A 129 -20.63 19.93 -36.10
C THR A 129 -19.38 19.07 -35.98
N LEU A 130 -19.34 18.23 -34.94
CA LEU A 130 -18.31 17.22 -34.75
C LEU A 130 -18.60 15.99 -35.62
N GLY A 131 -17.57 15.46 -36.26
CA GLY A 131 -17.64 14.22 -37.03
C GLY A 131 -17.39 12.98 -36.16
N ILE A 132 -16.96 11.90 -36.81
CA ILE A 132 -16.73 10.62 -36.14
C ILE A 132 -15.39 10.67 -35.37
N PRO A 133 -15.38 10.39 -34.06
CA PRO A 133 -14.16 10.35 -33.27
C PRO A 133 -13.28 9.14 -33.62
N GLU A 134 -11.96 9.32 -33.65
CA GLU A 134 -10.99 8.22 -33.61
C GLU A 134 -10.33 8.17 -32.23
N LYS A 135 -10.26 6.98 -31.62
CA LYS A 135 -9.68 6.76 -30.30
C LYS A 135 -8.45 5.89 -30.39
N LYS A 136 -7.36 6.29 -29.72
CA LYS A 136 -6.15 5.47 -29.60
C LYS A 136 -5.45 5.75 -28.27
N SER A 137 -4.79 4.72 -27.73
CA SER A 137 -3.99 4.82 -26.50
C SER A 137 -2.50 4.94 -26.80
N THR A 138 -1.79 5.61 -25.91
CA THR A 138 -0.32 5.75 -25.98
C THR A 138 0.41 4.43 -25.75
N GLY A 139 1.50 4.23 -26.49
CA GLY A 139 2.44 3.13 -26.31
C GLY A 139 3.35 3.31 -25.10
N SER A 140 4.29 2.39 -24.91
CA SER A 140 5.26 2.39 -23.79
C SER A 140 6.17 3.62 -23.76
N ASN A 141 6.41 4.24 -24.92
CA ASN A 141 7.15 5.50 -25.05
C ASN A 141 6.26 6.75 -24.86
N GLY A 142 4.98 6.58 -24.49
CA GLY A 142 4.02 7.67 -24.32
C GLY A 142 3.49 8.22 -25.64
N GLU A 143 3.74 7.57 -26.78
CA GLU A 143 3.37 8.09 -28.10
C GLU A 143 2.11 7.43 -28.67
N VAL A 144 1.32 8.20 -29.42
CA VAL A 144 0.25 7.68 -30.27
C VAL A 144 0.12 8.49 -31.56
N LYS A 145 -0.05 7.81 -32.70
CA LYS A 145 -0.15 8.44 -34.04
C LYS A 145 -1.51 8.23 -34.72
N PHE A 146 -2.06 9.34 -35.22
CA PHE A 146 -3.26 9.42 -36.03
C PHE A 146 -2.85 9.80 -37.47
N SER A 147 -2.77 8.81 -38.35
CA SER A 147 -2.35 8.97 -39.75
C SER A 147 -3.55 9.12 -40.69
N GLY A 148 -3.29 9.53 -41.94
CA GLY A 148 -4.28 9.51 -43.02
C GLY A 148 -5.37 10.57 -42.85
N LYS A 149 -5.02 11.73 -42.29
CA LYS A 149 -5.95 12.81 -41.97
C LYS A 149 -6.14 13.75 -43.14
N ALA A 150 -7.41 14.09 -43.38
CA ALA A 150 -7.78 15.16 -44.30
C ALA A 150 -7.40 16.53 -43.71
N PHE A 151 -7.29 17.54 -44.54
CA PHE A 151 -7.08 18.89 -44.07
C PHE A 151 -8.31 19.40 -43.34
N GLY A 152 -8.13 19.85 -42.10
CA GLY A 152 -9.25 20.13 -41.23
C GLY A 152 -8.87 20.65 -39.86
N LEU A 153 -9.88 21.02 -39.10
CA LEU A 153 -9.80 21.35 -37.67
C LEU A 153 -10.17 20.11 -36.86
N TYR A 154 -9.38 19.77 -35.87
CA TYR A 154 -9.56 18.59 -35.03
C TYR A 154 -9.58 18.98 -33.56
N LEU A 155 -10.57 18.47 -32.83
CA LEU A 155 -10.64 18.51 -31.37
C LEU A 155 -9.92 17.29 -30.81
N VAL A 156 -8.92 17.52 -29.95
CA VAL A 156 -8.11 16.50 -29.30
C VAL A 156 -8.42 16.48 -27.81
N GLU A 157 -8.84 15.34 -27.30
CA GLU A 157 -9.25 15.16 -25.90
C GLU A 157 -8.58 13.95 -25.28
N GLU A 158 -8.12 14.08 -24.04
CA GLU A 158 -7.73 12.94 -23.22
C GLU A 158 -8.99 12.32 -22.60
N THR A 159 -9.31 11.08 -22.98
CA THR A 159 -10.60 10.44 -22.67
C THR A 159 -10.50 9.24 -21.74
N ASN A 160 -9.29 8.73 -21.47
CA ASN A 160 -9.05 7.71 -20.46
C ASN A 160 -7.62 7.83 -19.90
N PRO A 161 -7.43 7.88 -18.57
CA PRO A 161 -6.10 7.97 -17.98
C PRO A 161 -5.27 6.68 -18.08
N GLY A 162 -5.87 5.55 -18.48
CA GLY A 162 -5.27 4.23 -18.37
C GLY A 162 -5.01 3.88 -16.90
N ASN A 163 -3.93 3.15 -16.62
CA ASN A 163 -3.53 2.77 -15.25
C ASN A 163 -2.61 3.83 -14.60
N ASN A 164 -2.79 5.11 -14.94
CA ASN A 164 -2.01 6.21 -14.38
C ASN A 164 -2.86 6.99 -13.38
N ASN A 165 -2.30 7.35 -12.21
CA ASN A 165 -2.98 8.23 -11.25
C ASN A 165 -2.97 9.70 -11.71
N ILE A 166 -3.57 10.00 -12.87
CA ILE A 166 -3.63 11.35 -13.41
C ILE A 166 -4.58 12.18 -12.54
N THR A 167 -4.05 13.16 -11.82
CA THR A 167 -4.84 14.04 -10.93
C THR A 167 -5.18 15.38 -11.58
N ALA A 168 -4.45 15.78 -12.62
CA ALA A 168 -4.82 16.88 -13.51
C ALA A 168 -4.50 16.46 -14.97
N PRO A 169 -5.51 16.12 -15.78
CA PRO A 169 -5.32 15.76 -17.18
C PRO A 169 -5.00 16.99 -18.03
N ALA A 170 -4.47 16.75 -19.23
CA ALA A 170 -4.23 17.81 -20.19
C ALA A 170 -5.56 18.42 -20.66
N ALA A 171 -5.61 19.75 -20.76
CA ALA A 171 -6.79 20.43 -21.27
C ALA A 171 -7.04 20.05 -22.75
N PRO A 172 -8.30 19.82 -23.16
CA PRO A 172 -8.64 19.66 -24.57
C PRO A 172 -8.10 20.79 -25.44
N ILE A 173 -7.74 20.48 -26.68
CA ILE A 173 -7.13 21.45 -27.60
C ILE A 173 -7.63 21.28 -29.02
N LEU A 174 -7.64 22.36 -29.78
CA LEU A 174 -7.88 22.35 -31.21
C LEU A 174 -6.57 22.34 -31.99
N VAL A 175 -6.49 21.51 -33.02
CA VAL A 175 -5.34 21.38 -33.91
C VAL A 175 -5.82 21.45 -35.35
N THR A 176 -5.16 22.26 -36.18
CA THR A 176 -5.36 22.19 -37.64
C THR A 176 -4.37 21.22 -38.26
N LEU A 177 -4.82 20.49 -39.26
CA LEU A 177 -3.94 19.77 -40.19
C LEU A 177 -4.18 20.38 -41.59
N PRO A 178 -3.14 20.92 -42.26
CA PRO A 178 -1.80 21.17 -41.72
C PRO A 178 -1.78 22.25 -40.63
N LEU A 179 -0.68 22.32 -39.89
CA LEU A 179 -0.37 23.38 -38.93
C LEU A 179 0.71 24.31 -39.52
N THR A 180 0.62 25.61 -39.26
CA THR A 180 1.67 26.55 -39.70
C THR A 180 2.98 26.29 -38.95
N SER A 181 4.13 26.27 -39.65
CA SER A 181 5.46 26.06 -39.05
C SER A 181 6.47 27.02 -39.67
N GLY A 182 6.77 28.12 -38.97
CA GLY A 182 7.66 29.16 -39.48
C GLY A 182 7.12 29.78 -40.77
N THR A 183 7.81 29.53 -41.89
CA THR A 183 7.44 30.03 -43.22
C THR A 183 6.68 29.01 -44.10
N GLY A 184 6.38 27.81 -43.59
CA GLY A 184 5.73 26.74 -44.35
C GLY A 184 4.63 26.00 -43.58
N TRP A 185 4.15 24.90 -44.17
CA TRP A 185 3.08 24.06 -43.63
C TRP A 185 3.62 22.73 -43.11
N ASN A 186 3.22 22.36 -41.89
CA ASN A 186 3.52 21.09 -41.27
C ASN A 186 2.33 20.12 -41.43
N TYR A 187 2.58 19.01 -42.11
CA TYR A 187 1.60 17.94 -42.33
C TYR A 187 1.79 16.75 -41.39
N ASP A 188 2.94 16.66 -40.69
CA ASP A 188 3.20 15.68 -39.63
C ASP A 188 3.32 16.44 -38.32
N VAL A 189 2.17 16.71 -37.71
CA VAL A 189 2.08 17.55 -36.51
C VAL A 189 2.37 16.71 -35.27
N HIS A 190 3.20 17.23 -34.39
CA HIS A 190 3.57 16.65 -33.10
C HIS A 190 3.09 17.56 -31.96
N MET A 191 2.47 16.98 -30.94
CA MET A 191 2.08 17.69 -29.71
C MET A 191 2.52 16.96 -28.46
N TYR A 192 2.70 17.69 -27.36
CA TYR A 192 3.36 17.21 -26.14
C TYR A 192 2.54 17.46 -24.85
N PRO A 193 1.30 16.98 -24.75
CA PRO A 193 0.43 17.24 -23.59
C PRO A 193 0.97 16.57 -22.31
N LYS A 194 0.88 17.30 -21.19
CA LYS A 194 1.41 16.85 -19.88
C LYS A 194 0.30 16.70 -18.84
N ASN A 195 0.47 15.73 -17.94
CA ASN A 195 -0.44 15.50 -16.81
C ASN A 195 0.28 15.58 -15.49
N THR A 196 -0.37 16.16 -14.49
CA THR A 196 0.04 15.91 -13.10
C THR A 196 -0.45 14.52 -12.71
N VAL A 197 0.43 13.74 -12.10
CA VAL A 197 0.07 12.43 -11.52
C VAL A 197 0.26 12.46 -10.02
N GLY A 198 -0.63 11.81 -9.29
CA GLY A 198 -0.57 11.64 -7.84
C GLY A 198 0.30 10.47 -7.39
N ASP A 199 0.16 10.10 -6.12
CA ASP A 199 0.86 8.99 -5.50
C ASP A 199 0.46 7.64 -6.11
N ASP A 200 1.38 6.68 -6.10
CA ASP A 200 1.09 5.29 -6.48
C ASP A 200 0.26 4.58 -5.40
N ILE A 201 -0.30 3.43 -5.76
CA ILE A 201 -0.95 2.55 -4.79
C ILE A 201 0.06 2.08 -3.74
N SER A 202 -0.38 2.03 -2.48
CA SER A 202 0.41 1.47 -1.40
C SER A 202 -0.45 0.65 -0.46
N LYS A 203 0.18 -0.34 0.16
CA LYS A 203 -0.38 -1.10 1.28
C LYS A 203 0.68 -1.18 2.37
N THR A 204 0.28 -0.93 3.61
CA THR A 204 1.18 -0.93 4.77
C THR A 204 0.61 -1.73 5.93
N VAL A 205 1.50 -2.15 6.83
CA VAL A 205 1.11 -2.75 8.10
C VAL A 205 0.99 -1.60 9.11
N LYS A 206 -0.22 -1.08 9.30
CA LYS A 206 -0.49 0.04 10.21
C LYS A 206 -0.12 -0.33 11.65
N SER A 207 -0.60 -1.47 12.13
CA SER A 207 -0.21 -2.05 13.42
C SER A 207 -0.07 -3.56 13.32
N ILE A 208 0.75 -4.12 14.22
CA ILE A 208 0.99 -5.56 14.35
C ILE A 208 0.96 -5.94 15.83
N GLU A 209 0.15 -6.93 16.16
CA GLU A 209 -0.02 -7.50 17.50
C GLU A 209 0.12 -9.03 17.40
N ASN A 210 0.20 -9.72 18.54
CA ASN A 210 0.44 -11.18 18.55
C ASN A 210 -0.60 -11.99 17.77
N ASN A 211 -1.85 -11.53 17.71
CA ASN A 211 -2.97 -12.23 17.07
C ASN A 211 -3.74 -11.38 16.05
N GLU A 212 -3.35 -10.11 15.82
CA GLU A 212 -4.06 -9.19 14.95
C GLU A 212 -3.09 -8.30 14.15
N ILE A 213 -3.47 -7.99 12.91
CA ILE A 213 -2.77 -7.06 12.03
C ILE A 213 -3.78 -6.04 11.53
N THR A 214 -3.46 -4.75 11.60
CA THR A 214 -4.23 -3.70 10.91
C THR A 214 -3.49 -3.29 9.64
N TRP A 215 -4.17 -3.41 8.50
CA TRP A 215 -3.68 -3.03 7.19
C TRP A 215 -4.21 -1.66 6.80
N LEU A 216 -3.42 -0.90 6.04
CA LEU A 216 -3.86 0.35 5.41
C LEU A 216 -3.52 0.31 3.92
N VAL A 217 -4.53 0.46 3.08
CA VAL A 217 -4.40 0.62 1.63
C VAL A 217 -4.61 2.09 1.30
N ASN A 218 -3.70 2.72 0.56
CA ASN A 218 -3.94 3.99 -0.11
C ASN A 218 -4.08 3.71 -1.60
N SER A 219 -5.31 3.73 -2.11
CA SER A 219 -5.63 3.58 -3.52
C SER A 219 -5.61 4.94 -4.22
N PRO A 220 -4.99 5.04 -5.40
CA PRO A 220 -5.17 6.15 -6.32
C PRO A 220 -6.63 6.36 -6.70
N VAL A 221 -7.04 7.62 -6.91
CA VAL A 221 -8.31 7.99 -7.54
C VAL A 221 -7.98 9.02 -8.63
N PRO A 222 -7.84 8.58 -9.90
CA PRO A 222 -7.58 9.49 -11.02
C PRO A 222 -8.71 10.49 -11.21
N ALA A 223 -8.42 11.65 -11.78
CA ALA A 223 -9.42 12.60 -12.22
C ALA A 223 -10.35 11.97 -13.27
N LEU A 224 -11.62 12.37 -13.23
CA LEU A 224 -12.58 12.01 -14.27
C LEU A 224 -12.10 12.51 -15.63
N ALA A 225 -12.18 11.64 -16.63
CA ALA A 225 -11.91 12.01 -18.00
C ALA A 225 -12.95 13.03 -18.52
N ALA A 226 -12.58 13.76 -19.58
CA ALA A 226 -13.46 14.77 -20.17
C ALA A 226 -14.84 14.19 -20.53
N GLY A 227 -15.91 14.83 -20.04
CA GLY A 227 -17.29 14.43 -20.31
C GLY A 227 -17.84 13.30 -19.42
N GLN A 228 -17.06 12.74 -18.49
CA GLN A 228 -17.60 11.80 -17.51
C GLN A 228 -18.36 12.53 -16.40
N PRO A 229 -19.62 12.14 -16.10
CA PRO A 229 -20.45 12.84 -15.11
C PRO A 229 -20.11 12.50 -13.65
N GLY A 230 -19.37 11.41 -13.40
CA GLY A 230 -19.04 10.93 -12.06
C GLY A 230 -18.30 9.59 -12.10
N TYR A 231 -17.84 9.14 -10.94
CA TYR A 231 -17.25 7.80 -10.80
C TYR A 231 -18.35 6.74 -10.83
N THR A 232 -18.12 5.66 -11.57
CA THR A 232 -19.06 4.54 -11.72
C THR A 232 -18.63 3.31 -10.93
N LYS A 233 -17.35 3.24 -10.52
CA LYS A 233 -16.78 2.08 -9.84
C LYS A 233 -15.63 2.47 -8.92
N ALA A 234 -15.61 1.89 -7.72
CA ALA A 234 -14.47 1.94 -6.82
C ALA A 234 -14.45 0.67 -5.98
N ILE A 235 -13.57 -0.27 -6.33
CA ILE A 235 -13.47 -1.58 -5.71
C ILE A 235 -12.02 -1.85 -5.31
N ILE A 236 -11.81 -2.17 -4.05
CA ILE A 236 -10.54 -2.65 -3.50
C ILE A 236 -10.70 -4.13 -3.19
N THR A 237 -9.85 -4.97 -3.77
CA THR A 237 -9.85 -6.42 -3.61
C THR A 237 -8.53 -6.87 -3.03
N ASP A 238 -8.61 -7.70 -2.01
CA ASP A 238 -7.49 -8.09 -1.17
C ASP A 238 -7.51 -9.61 -0.99
N ASN A 239 -6.56 -10.31 -1.60
CA ASN A 239 -6.47 -11.76 -1.49
C ASN A 239 -5.62 -12.12 -0.28
N LEU A 240 -6.29 -12.37 0.84
CA LEU A 240 -5.65 -12.63 2.11
C LEU A 240 -4.87 -13.96 2.06
N ASP A 241 -3.72 -13.99 2.75
CA ASP A 241 -3.02 -15.23 3.03
C ASP A 241 -3.93 -16.18 3.84
N SER A 242 -3.78 -17.50 3.68
CA SER A 242 -4.60 -18.50 4.39
C SER A 242 -4.44 -18.46 5.92
N ARG A 243 -3.37 -17.82 6.41
CA ARG A 243 -3.11 -17.56 7.83
C ARG A 243 -3.86 -16.33 8.35
N LEU A 244 -4.52 -15.56 7.50
CA LEU A 244 -5.24 -14.35 7.86
C LEU A 244 -6.74 -14.55 7.77
N THR A 245 -7.48 -14.16 8.80
CA THR A 245 -8.95 -14.09 8.75
C THR A 245 -9.39 -12.65 8.93
N TYR A 246 -10.19 -12.12 8.00
CA TYR A 246 -10.75 -10.77 8.12
C TYR A 246 -11.58 -10.65 9.40
N LYS A 247 -11.44 -9.51 10.10
CA LYS A 247 -12.25 -9.16 11.26
C LYS A 247 -13.48 -8.37 10.78
N ASP A 248 -14.63 -9.03 10.73
CA ASP A 248 -15.89 -8.43 10.28
C ASP A 248 -16.19 -7.10 10.99
N GLY A 249 -16.60 -6.10 10.22
CA GLY A 249 -16.89 -4.75 10.72
C GLY A 249 -15.66 -3.90 11.04
N SER A 250 -14.43 -4.39 10.81
CA SER A 250 -13.21 -3.60 11.06
C SER A 250 -12.88 -2.57 9.96
N ALA A 251 -13.54 -2.66 8.80
CA ALA A 251 -13.24 -1.80 7.67
C ALA A 251 -13.60 -0.33 7.96
N LYS A 252 -12.64 0.57 7.72
CA LYS A 252 -12.83 2.02 7.76
C LYS A 252 -12.36 2.59 6.44
N VAL A 253 -13.19 3.43 5.83
CA VAL A 253 -12.89 4.06 4.54
C VAL A 253 -12.84 5.57 4.72
N SER A 254 -11.80 6.19 4.16
CA SER A 254 -11.66 7.64 4.10
C SER A 254 -11.17 8.08 2.73
N PHE A 255 -11.43 9.33 2.36
CA PHE A 255 -10.99 9.91 1.09
C PHE A 255 -10.16 11.16 1.33
N ARG A 256 -9.01 11.24 0.65
CA ARG A 256 -8.13 12.41 0.64
C ARG A 256 -8.12 13.01 -0.75
N ALA A 257 -8.73 14.18 -0.91
CA ALA A 257 -8.68 14.93 -2.17
C ALA A 257 -7.23 15.34 -2.51
N ASN A 258 -6.91 15.43 -3.79
CA ASN A 258 -5.60 15.90 -4.25
C ASN A 258 -5.29 17.30 -3.69
N GLY A 259 -4.07 17.50 -3.19
CA GLY A 259 -3.66 18.73 -2.52
C GLY A 259 -4.17 18.90 -1.07
N SER A 260 -4.99 17.98 -0.55
CA SER A 260 -5.39 17.97 0.86
C SER A 260 -4.36 17.23 1.71
N SER A 261 -4.07 17.76 2.90
CA SER A 261 -3.25 17.09 3.93
C SER A 261 -4.06 16.10 4.78
N SER A 262 -5.39 16.18 4.74
CA SER A 262 -6.29 15.39 5.60
C SER A 262 -7.26 14.56 4.77
N ALA A 263 -7.57 13.37 5.28
CA ALA A 263 -8.61 12.49 4.75
C ALA A 263 -9.93 12.66 5.51
N THR A 264 -11.05 12.59 4.81
CA THR A 264 -12.40 12.65 5.36
C THR A 264 -12.95 11.23 5.43
N ALA A 265 -13.47 10.82 6.60
CA ALA A 265 -14.11 9.51 6.75
C ALA A 265 -15.40 9.43 5.90
N LEU A 266 -15.64 8.28 5.29
CA LEU A 266 -16.90 7.94 4.66
C LEU A 266 -17.82 7.28 5.70
N ASP A 267 -19.13 7.39 5.49
CA ASP A 267 -20.13 6.78 6.36
C ASP A 267 -20.20 5.28 6.07
N ALA A 268 -20.62 4.48 7.05
CA ALA A 268 -20.77 3.02 6.86
C ALA A 268 -21.75 2.64 5.73
N ALA A 269 -22.69 3.54 5.38
CA ALA A 269 -23.62 3.33 4.27
C ALA A 269 -22.99 3.58 2.88
N ASP A 270 -21.84 4.25 2.81
CA ASP A 270 -21.19 4.60 1.55
C ASP A 270 -20.42 3.45 0.91
N PHE A 271 -20.20 2.36 1.65
CA PHE A 271 -19.42 1.23 1.18
C PHE A 271 -19.90 -0.07 1.78
N THR A 272 -19.47 -1.17 1.16
CA THR A 272 -19.62 -2.52 1.71
C THR A 272 -18.25 -3.16 1.81
N ALA A 273 -17.98 -3.89 2.89
CA ALA A 273 -16.85 -4.77 3.02
C ALA A 273 -17.37 -6.20 3.20
N SER A 274 -16.93 -7.13 2.34
CA SER A 274 -17.38 -8.52 2.39
C SER A 274 -16.25 -9.47 2.00
N VAL A 275 -16.31 -10.70 2.50
CA VAL A 275 -15.34 -11.74 2.19
C VAL A 275 -16.03 -12.89 1.48
N SER A 276 -15.41 -13.35 0.39
CA SER A 276 -15.79 -14.59 -0.30
C SER A 276 -14.55 -15.45 -0.43
N GLY A 277 -14.53 -16.62 0.22
CA GLY A 277 -13.32 -17.41 0.37
C GLY A 277 -12.26 -16.63 1.16
N GLN A 278 -11.09 -16.42 0.57
CA GLN A 278 -9.99 -15.67 1.17
C GLN A 278 -9.85 -14.25 0.62
N THR A 279 -10.84 -13.80 -0.17
CA THR A 279 -10.81 -12.51 -0.84
C THR A 279 -11.72 -11.52 -0.14
N LEU A 280 -11.13 -10.51 0.50
CA LEU A 280 -11.85 -9.33 1.00
C LEU A 280 -12.10 -8.38 -0.17
N THR A 281 -13.33 -7.90 -0.30
CA THR A 281 -13.74 -6.89 -1.27
C THR A 281 -14.40 -5.72 -0.55
N VAL A 282 -13.83 -4.53 -0.72
CA VAL A 282 -14.39 -3.26 -0.27
C VAL A 282 -14.86 -2.48 -1.49
N SER A 283 -16.15 -2.20 -1.58
CA SER A 283 -16.76 -1.49 -2.73
C SER A 283 -17.52 -0.26 -2.27
N LEU A 284 -17.35 0.87 -2.97
CA LEU A 284 -18.19 2.04 -2.72
C LEU A 284 -19.56 1.89 -3.39
N ASN A 285 -20.60 2.27 -2.65
CA ASN A 285 -21.97 2.42 -3.12
C ASN A 285 -22.11 3.77 -3.88
N PRO A 286 -23.25 4.02 -4.57
CA PRO A 286 -23.47 5.28 -5.28
C PRO A 286 -23.28 6.53 -4.42
N SER A 287 -23.67 6.50 -3.13
CA SER A 287 -23.44 7.63 -2.21
C SER A 287 -21.97 7.87 -1.90
N GLY A 288 -21.17 6.81 -1.80
CA GLY A 288 -19.72 6.88 -1.61
C GLY A 288 -19.00 7.37 -2.87
N LEU A 289 -19.40 6.89 -4.04
CA LEU A 289 -18.85 7.33 -5.33
C LEU A 289 -19.08 8.83 -5.56
N ALA A 290 -20.24 9.36 -5.14
CA ALA A 290 -20.55 10.78 -5.24
C ALA A 290 -19.66 11.67 -4.34
N LYS A 291 -18.96 11.10 -3.36
CA LYS A 291 -18.01 11.81 -2.49
C LYS A 291 -16.58 11.84 -3.04
N LEU A 292 -16.30 11.12 -4.14
CA LEU A 292 -14.97 11.06 -4.72
C LEU A 292 -14.64 12.27 -5.60
N ALA A 293 -13.35 12.60 -5.62
CA ALA A 293 -12.70 13.52 -6.55
C ALA A 293 -11.30 12.96 -6.89
N ALA A 294 -10.52 13.65 -7.74
CA ALA A 294 -9.12 13.26 -7.93
C ALA A 294 -8.39 13.28 -6.57
N GLY A 295 -7.68 12.22 -6.22
CA GLY A 295 -7.10 12.06 -4.88
C GLY A 295 -6.70 10.63 -4.53
N SER A 296 -6.96 10.22 -3.28
CA SER A 296 -6.68 8.89 -2.77
C SER A 296 -7.81 8.36 -1.89
N LEU A 297 -8.26 7.14 -2.17
CA LEU A 297 -9.18 6.36 -1.35
C LEU A 297 -8.38 5.50 -0.37
N GLN A 298 -8.61 5.69 0.92
CA GLN A 298 -7.91 4.97 1.98
C GLN A 298 -8.84 3.91 2.57
N VAL A 299 -8.35 2.67 2.66
CA VAL A 299 -9.08 1.55 3.26
C VAL A 299 -8.22 0.94 4.36
N GLU A 300 -8.69 1.04 5.58
CA GLU A 300 -8.10 0.40 6.75
C GLU A 300 -8.96 -0.80 7.16
N PHE A 301 -8.33 -1.93 7.47
CA PHE A 301 -9.03 -3.11 7.93
C PHE A 301 -8.14 -4.00 8.80
N ALA A 302 -8.75 -4.82 9.66
CA ALA A 302 -8.03 -5.73 10.55
C ALA A 302 -8.22 -7.19 10.13
N THR A 303 -7.18 -7.99 10.37
CA THR A 303 -7.20 -9.45 10.23
C THR A 303 -6.68 -10.11 11.50
N THR A 304 -7.32 -11.18 11.96
CA THR A 304 -6.67 -12.09 12.91
C THR A 304 -5.63 -12.93 12.18
N VAL A 305 -4.60 -13.36 12.90
CA VAL A 305 -3.49 -14.15 12.33
C VAL A 305 -3.32 -15.47 13.08
N VAL A 306 -3.17 -16.55 12.32
CA VAL A 306 -2.86 -17.89 12.83
C VAL A 306 -1.67 -18.45 12.08
N GLY A 307 -0.56 -18.68 12.79
CA GLY A 307 0.63 -19.32 12.24
C GLY A 307 1.89 -18.47 12.39
N ASN A 308 2.97 -18.95 11.79
CA ASN A 308 4.30 -18.32 11.83
C ASN A 308 4.78 -17.96 10.41
N GLY A 309 5.98 -17.39 10.33
CA GLY A 309 6.64 -17.08 9.07
C GLY A 309 6.47 -15.63 8.64
N ALA A 310 6.88 -15.37 7.41
CA ALA A 310 6.56 -14.14 6.68
C ALA A 310 5.14 -14.26 6.10
N ILE A 311 4.30 -13.27 6.36
CA ILE A 311 2.94 -13.17 5.85
C ILE A 311 2.88 -11.92 4.98
N SER A 312 3.01 -12.08 3.66
CA SER A 312 2.83 -10.99 2.71
C SER A 312 1.34 -10.73 2.48
N ASN A 313 1.02 -9.53 1.99
CA ASN A 313 -0.36 -9.20 1.69
C ASN A 313 -0.45 -8.29 0.46
N THR A 314 -1.33 -8.63 -0.49
CA THR A 314 -1.45 -7.95 -1.80
C THR A 314 -2.77 -7.21 -1.92
N VAL A 315 -2.88 -6.26 -2.84
CA VAL A 315 -4.16 -5.57 -3.08
C VAL A 315 -4.27 -5.17 -4.54
N ILE A 316 -5.47 -5.26 -5.08
CA ILE A 316 -5.86 -4.73 -6.38
C ILE A 316 -6.92 -3.66 -6.14
N SER A 317 -6.72 -2.48 -6.72
CA SER A 317 -7.71 -1.42 -6.78
C SER A 317 -8.20 -1.26 -8.20
N ASN A 318 -9.51 -1.10 -8.35
CA ASN A 318 -10.15 -0.77 -9.61
C ASN A 318 -11.10 0.41 -9.40
N ILE A 319 -10.71 1.57 -9.93
CA ILE A 319 -11.48 2.82 -9.87
C ILE A 319 -11.86 3.22 -11.29
N ASN A 320 -13.16 3.24 -11.59
CA ASN A 320 -13.71 3.26 -12.94
C ASN A 320 -13.09 2.14 -13.81
N ASP A 321 -12.14 2.50 -14.67
CA ASP A 321 -11.43 1.59 -15.57
C ASP A 321 -9.92 1.49 -15.25
N SER A 322 -9.42 2.30 -14.32
CA SER A 322 -8.02 2.28 -13.91
C SER A 322 -7.78 1.18 -12.88
N THR A 323 -6.77 0.35 -13.14
CA THR A 323 -6.35 -0.72 -12.24
C THR A 323 -4.97 -0.44 -11.66
N PHE A 324 -4.85 -0.58 -10.35
CA PHE A 324 -3.61 -0.40 -9.60
C PHE A 324 -3.39 -1.61 -8.70
N GLU A 325 -2.16 -2.07 -8.54
CA GLU A 325 -1.89 -3.24 -7.69
C GLU A 325 -0.64 -3.08 -6.83
N VAL A 326 -0.71 -3.65 -5.62
CA VAL A 326 0.47 -4.09 -4.87
C VAL A 326 0.53 -5.59 -5.07
N ALA A 327 1.34 -6.01 -6.04
CA ALA A 327 1.55 -7.42 -6.37
C ALA A 327 2.42 -8.10 -5.31
N ASP A 328 2.47 -9.44 -5.34
CA ASP A 328 3.34 -10.22 -4.47
C ASP A 328 4.81 -10.09 -4.89
N ASN A 329 5.73 -10.34 -3.95
CA ASN A 329 7.18 -10.30 -4.17
C ASN A 329 7.74 -8.99 -4.76
N GLN A 330 7.02 -7.88 -4.63
CA GLN A 330 7.48 -6.56 -5.04
C GLN A 330 8.10 -5.81 -3.84
N PRO A 331 8.98 -4.84 -4.07
CA PRO A 331 9.58 -4.05 -2.99
C PRO A 331 8.55 -3.34 -2.09
N ASN A 332 7.36 -3.04 -2.63
CA ASN A 332 6.27 -2.37 -1.93
C ASN A 332 5.26 -3.33 -1.27
N THR A 333 5.42 -4.65 -1.38
CA THR A 333 4.53 -5.62 -0.73
C THR A 333 4.76 -5.61 0.78
N PRO A 334 3.74 -5.32 1.61
CA PRO A 334 3.89 -5.37 3.06
C PRO A 334 3.98 -6.82 3.55
N VAL A 335 4.80 -7.04 4.57
CA VAL A 335 5.03 -8.35 5.21
C VAL A 335 4.96 -8.20 6.72
N ALA A 336 4.22 -9.09 7.39
CA ALA A 336 4.25 -9.25 8.84
C ALA A 336 4.98 -10.55 9.22
N TYR A 337 5.76 -10.53 10.30
CA TYR A 337 6.57 -11.67 10.74
C TYR A 337 6.08 -12.20 12.10
N TYR A 338 5.88 -13.52 12.18
CA TYR A 338 5.41 -14.22 13.38
C TYR A 338 6.26 -15.44 13.69
N GLY A 339 6.39 -15.77 14.98
CA GLY A 339 7.03 -16.98 15.48
C GLY A 339 6.42 -17.46 16.80
N TYR A 340 6.81 -18.64 17.27
CA TYR A 340 6.25 -19.26 18.49
C TYR A 340 7.31 -19.49 19.57
N LEU A 341 6.95 -19.14 20.80
CA LEU A 341 7.65 -19.49 22.03
C LEU A 341 6.86 -20.57 22.78
N LYS A 342 7.55 -21.58 23.31
CA LYS A 342 7.01 -22.55 24.26
C LYS A 342 7.77 -22.47 25.57
N ILE A 343 7.06 -22.29 26.68
CA ILE A 343 7.62 -22.35 28.03
C ILE A 343 7.40 -23.76 28.56
N ASN A 344 8.48 -24.42 28.98
CA ASN A 344 8.48 -25.74 29.59
C ASN A 344 8.76 -25.60 31.09
N LYS A 345 7.74 -25.79 31.93
CA LYS A 345 7.84 -25.62 33.36
C LYS A 345 7.94 -26.96 34.09
N LYS A 346 9.00 -27.11 34.88
CA LYS A 346 9.27 -28.35 35.63
C LYS A 346 9.63 -28.09 37.10
N SER A 347 9.62 -29.14 37.91
CA SER A 347 10.26 -29.12 39.22
C SER A 347 11.78 -29.24 39.09
N ASN A 348 12.50 -28.71 40.08
CA ASN A 348 13.96 -28.87 40.19
C ASN A 348 14.37 -30.24 40.82
N ASP A 349 13.43 -31.17 40.96
CA ASP A 349 13.68 -32.52 41.50
C ASP A 349 14.33 -33.45 40.47
N GLN A 350 14.77 -34.63 40.91
CA GLN A 350 15.19 -35.73 40.04
C GLN A 350 14.31 -36.97 40.28
N PRO A 351 13.50 -37.42 39.30
CA PRO A 351 13.32 -36.82 37.97
C PRO A 351 12.50 -35.53 38.02
N ALA A 352 12.79 -34.60 37.09
CA ALA A 352 12.03 -33.37 36.94
C ALA A 352 10.60 -33.66 36.42
N LEU A 353 9.59 -33.15 37.11
CA LEU A 353 8.18 -33.37 36.77
C LEU A 353 7.55 -32.08 36.20
N PRO A 354 6.60 -32.18 35.26
CA PRO A 354 5.91 -31.02 34.72
C PRO A 354 5.09 -30.30 35.78
N LEU A 355 5.05 -28.97 35.72
CA LEU A 355 4.25 -28.16 36.65
C LEU A 355 3.20 -27.31 35.94
N GLN A 356 1.94 -27.58 36.26
CA GLN A 356 0.78 -26.82 35.81
C GLN A 356 0.57 -25.55 36.64
N ASN A 357 -0.15 -24.58 36.07
CA ASN A 357 -0.64 -23.37 36.73
C ASN A 357 0.43 -22.32 37.12
N ALA A 358 1.68 -22.48 36.69
CA ALA A 358 2.65 -21.37 36.72
C ALA A 358 2.23 -20.28 35.74
N LYS A 359 2.21 -19.01 36.17
CA LYS A 359 1.87 -17.85 35.34
C LYS A 359 3.12 -17.08 34.93
N PHE A 360 3.21 -16.73 33.65
CA PHE A 360 4.33 -15.98 33.08
C PHE A 360 3.85 -14.70 32.39
N GLY A 361 4.66 -13.64 32.52
CA GLY A 361 4.60 -12.48 31.65
C GLY A 361 5.66 -12.60 30.56
N ILE A 362 5.31 -12.25 29.33
CA ILE A 362 6.21 -12.11 28.19
C ILE A 362 6.29 -10.63 27.83
N TYR A 363 7.49 -10.12 27.59
CA TYR A 363 7.78 -8.69 27.42
C TYR A 363 8.66 -8.43 26.20
N ALA A 364 8.48 -7.25 25.61
CA ALA A 364 9.30 -6.79 24.48
C ALA A 364 10.63 -6.15 24.92
N SER A 365 10.77 -5.76 26.20
CA SER A 365 11.99 -5.16 26.75
C SER A 365 12.37 -5.80 28.09
N GLN A 366 13.67 -5.77 28.40
CA GLN A 366 14.18 -6.29 29.67
C GLN A 366 13.69 -5.45 30.85
N SER A 367 13.71 -4.12 30.71
CA SER A 367 13.25 -3.18 31.74
C SER A 367 11.79 -3.43 32.12
N ASP A 368 10.91 -3.64 31.14
CA ASP A 368 9.51 -3.96 31.39
C ASP A 368 9.34 -5.29 32.14
N ALA A 369 10.13 -6.30 31.78
CA ALA A 369 10.11 -7.58 32.48
C ALA A 369 10.58 -7.44 33.93
N GLU A 370 11.70 -6.76 34.17
CA GLU A 370 12.25 -6.52 35.52
C GLU A 370 11.23 -5.80 36.40
N ASN A 371 10.60 -4.75 35.88
CA ASN A 371 9.59 -3.96 36.58
C ASN A 371 8.20 -4.61 36.63
N GLY A 372 7.94 -5.65 35.81
CA GLY A 372 6.63 -6.30 35.72
C GLY A 372 5.55 -5.42 35.07
N THR A 373 5.94 -4.54 34.14
CA THR A 373 5.05 -3.58 33.48
C THR A 373 4.83 -3.92 32.02
N ALA A 374 3.65 -3.62 31.46
CA ALA A 374 3.36 -3.77 30.03
C ALA A 374 3.72 -5.15 29.40
N PRO A 375 3.27 -6.28 29.97
CA PRO A 375 3.45 -7.57 29.30
C PRO A 375 2.71 -7.57 27.94
N ILE A 376 3.38 -8.08 26.90
CA ILE A 376 2.76 -8.29 25.59
C ILE A 376 1.90 -9.56 25.55
N ALA A 377 2.09 -10.45 26.52
CA ALA A 377 1.24 -11.61 26.78
C ALA A 377 1.39 -12.07 28.23
N THR A 378 0.30 -12.61 28.79
CA THR A 378 0.32 -13.33 30.06
C THR A 378 -0.22 -14.73 29.81
N VAL A 379 0.56 -15.74 30.19
CA VAL A 379 0.27 -17.14 29.87
C VAL A 379 0.32 -18.02 31.11
N THR A 380 -0.39 -19.15 31.08
CA THR A 380 -0.43 -20.11 32.18
C THR A 380 -0.15 -21.51 31.65
N THR A 381 0.73 -22.24 32.35
CA THR A 381 1.12 -23.61 31.99
C THR A 381 -0.03 -24.60 32.16
N LYS A 382 -0.16 -25.51 31.18
CA LYS A 382 -1.16 -26.58 31.13
C LYS A 382 -0.72 -27.78 31.98
N ALA A 383 -1.54 -28.83 32.02
CA ALA A 383 -1.30 -30.04 32.81
C ALA A 383 0.03 -30.75 32.47
N ASP A 384 0.49 -30.62 31.22
CA ASP A 384 1.79 -31.15 30.77
C ASP A 384 2.98 -30.25 31.13
N GLY A 385 2.75 -29.18 31.90
CA GLY A 385 3.76 -28.21 32.29
C GLY A 385 4.15 -27.23 31.19
N THR A 386 3.43 -27.20 30.07
CA THR A 386 3.80 -26.36 28.92
C THR A 386 2.79 -25.26 28.63
N VAL A 387 3.26 -24.19 27.99
CA VAL A 387 2.38 -23.22 27.31
C VAL A 387 3.08 -22.65 26.09
N SER A 388 2.36 -22.55 24.98
CA SER A 388 2.86 -21.95 23.73
C SER A 388 2.18 -20.62 23.45
N GLN A 389 2.94 -19.67 22.92
CA GLN A 389 2.49 -18.32 22.57
C GLN A 389 3.01 -17.92 21.19
N GLN A 390 2.08 -17.48 20.32
CA GLN A 390 2.41 -16.80 19.07
C GLN A 390 2.88 -15.37 19.37
N LEU A 391 3.94 -14.91 18.70
CA LEU A 391 4.56 -13.62 18.95
C LEU A 391 4.79 -12.86 17.65
N ALA A 392 4.42 -11.58 17.63
CA ALA A 392 4.74 -10.65 16.55
C ALA A 392 6.20 -10.22 16.62
N LEU A 393 6.96 -10.50 15.55
CA LEU A 393 8.40 -10.25 15.47
C LEU A 393 8.68 -8.86 14.88
N GLY A 394 7.96 -8.50 13.83
CA GLY A 394 8.16 -7.23 13.12
C GLY A 394 7.33 -7.14 11.85
N LYS A 395 7.51 -6.04 11.12
CA LYS A 395 6.81 -5.76 9.87
C LYS A 395 7.73 -5.09 8.86
N LYS A 396 7.57 -5.40 7.58
CA LYS A 396 8.25 -4.75 6.45
C LYS A 396 7.22 -4.07 5.55
N ASP A 397 7.40 -2.80 5.20
CA ASP A 397 6.55 -2.09 4.23
C ASP A 397 7.24 -0.86 3.62
N VAL A 398 6.54 -0.17 2.70
CA VAL A 398 7.03 1.05 2.02
C VAL A 398 7.34 2.23 2.94
N SER A 399 6.90 2.21 4.21
CA SER A 399 7.15 3.29 5.16
C SER A 399 8.52 3.21 5.83
N GLY A 400 9.40 2.30 5.39
CA GLY A 400 10.74 2.13 5.97
C GLY A 400 10.75 1.34 7.27
N ASN A 401 9.62 0.70 7.63
CA ASN A 401 9.63 -0.36 8.62
C ASN A 401 10.41 -1.52 8.00
N ILE A 402 11.60 -1.82 8.48
CA ILE A 402 12.37 -3.00 8.07
C ILE A 402 12.42 -3.92 9.28
N GLY A 403 11.29 -4.56 9.56
CA GLY A 403 11.16 -5.55 10.62
C GLY A 403 12.19 -6.66 10.44
N SER A 404 12.74 -7.11 11.56
CA SER A 404 13.56 -8.31 11.59
C SER A 404 12.63 -9.53 11.66
N ASP A 405 13.00 -10.59 10.94
CA ASP A 405 12.38 -11.90 11.06
C ASP A 405 12.81 -12.65 12.33
N THR A 406 13.53 -11.97 13.22
CA THR A 406 13.93 -12.40 14.55
C THR A 406 13.72 -11.28 15.59
N LYS A 407 13.36 -11.65 16.81
CA LYS A 407 13.18 -10.71 17.93
C LYS A 407 13.48 -11.37 19.26
N THR A 408 14.16 -10.63 20.13
CA THR A 408 14.38 -11.04 21.53
C THR A 408 13.18 -10.66 22.38
N PHE A 409 12.69 -11.60 23.17
CA PHE A 409 11.66 -11.41 24.19
C PHE A 409 12.21 -11.74 25.57
N PHE A 410 11.52 -11.25 26.60
CA PHE A 410 11.88 -11.48 28.00
C PHE A 410 10.71 -12.14 28.72
N VAL A 411 10.99 -13.15 29.55
CA VAL A 411 9.99 -13.96 30.26
C VAL A 411 10.26 -13.86 31.76
N LYS A 412 9.21 -13.62 32.54
CA LYS A 412 9.25 -13.56 34.01
C LYS A 412 8.13 -14.41 34.59
N GLU A 413 8.44 -15.25 35.58
CA GLU A 413 7.41 -15.92 36.38
C GLU A 413 6.73 -14.89 37.27
N LEU A 414 5.40 -14.83 37.19
CA LEU A 414 4.56 -13.92 37.96
C LEU A 414 3.92 -14.63 39.16
N GLU A 415 3.66 -15.92 39.01
CA GLU A 415 3.06 -16.76 40.05
C GLU A 415 3.57 -18.20 39.89
N ALA A 416 4.17 -18.74 40.95
CA ALA A 416 4.58 -20.12 41.00
C ALA A 416 3.38 -21.05 41.25
N PRO A 417 3.45 -22.32 40.81
CA PRO A 417 2.48 -23.34 41.18
C PRO A 417 2.40 -23.53 42.71
N ALA A 418 1.24 -23.97 43.20
CA ALA A 418 1.05 -24.25 44.62
C ALA A 418 2.12 -25.24 45.14
N GLY A 419 2.75 -24.88 46.27
CA GLY A 419 3.82 -25.68 46.88
C GLY A 419 5.21 -25.44 46.30
N TYR A 420 5.39 -24.49 45.39
CA TYR A 420 6.69 -24.10 44.81
C TYR A 420 7.06 -22.65 45.16
N VAL A 421 8.37 -22.38 45.22
CA VAL A 421 8.92 -21.03 45.38
C VAL A 421 8.88 -20.28 44.04
N LEU A 422 8.51 -19.00 44.06
CA LEU A 422 8.54 -18.12 42.89
C LEU A 422 9.98 -17.84 42.45
N ASP A 423 10.27 -18.08 41.17
CA ASP A 423 11.52 -17.66 40.56
C ASP A 423 11.33 -16.34 39.80
N SER A 424 11.72 -15.24 40.43
CA SER A 424 11.60 -13.90 39.85
C SER A 424 12.63 -13.59 38.75
N THR A 425 13.50 -14.53 38.39
CA THR A 425 14.56 -14.32 37.39
C THR A 425 13.99 -14.07 36.00
N VAL A 426 14.33 -12.92 35.41
CA VAL A 426 14.01 -12.60 34.03
C VAL A 426 14.92 -13.37 33.09
N ARG A 427 14.33 -14.03 32.08
CA ARG A 427 15.06 -14.80 31.06
C ARG A 427 14.80 -14.22 29.68
N SER A 428 15.82 -14.13 28.85
CA SER A 428 15.66 -13.75 27.44
C SER A 428 15.51 -14.97 26.54
N VAL A 429 14.79 -14.81 25.43
CA VAL A 429 14.64 -15.82 24.39
C VAL A 429 14.56 -15.15 23.02
N VAL A 430 15.29 -15.68 22.04
CA VAL A 430 15.26 -15.20 20.66
C VAL A 430 14.27 -16.04 19.87
N VAL A 431 13.26 -15.38 19.30
CA VAL A 431 12.24 -16.02 18.47
C VAL A 431 12.44 -15.55 17.03
N ASN A 432 12.51 -16.47 16.07
CA ASN A 432 12.52 -16.17 14.65
C ASN A 432 11.25 -16.67 13.95
N LYS A 433 11.09 -16.29 12.68
CA LYS A 433 9.92 -16.61 11.86
C LYS A 433 9.75 -18.12 11.59
N ASP A 434 10.80 -18.91 11.73
CA ASP A 434 10.78 -20.35 11.41
C ASP A 434 10.29 -21.19 12.60
N HIS A 435 10.25 -20.61 13.81
CA HIS A 435 9.62 -21.24 14.97
C HIS A 435 8.09 -21.29 14.79
N SER A 436 7.59 -22.48 14.47
CA SER A 436 6.17 -22.74 14.22
C SER A 436 5.45 -23.23 15.48
N ALA A 437 4.12 -23.34 15.42
CA ALA A 437 3.35 -23.96 16.50
C ALA A 437 3.78 -25.42 16.78
N ALA A 438 4.19 -26.15 15.74
CA ALA A 438 4.65 -27.53 15.83
C ALA A 438 6.11 -27.65 16.27
N VAL A 439 6.93 -26.65 15.95
CA VAL A 439 8.37 -26.58 16.29
C VAL A 439 8.67 -25.19 16.87
N PRO A 440 8.21 -24.89 18.09
CA PRO A 440 8.46 -23.60 18.74
C PRO A 440 9.89 -23.53 19.29
N VAL A 441 10.39 -22.33 19.58
CA VAL A 441 11.57 -22.21 20.45
C VAL A 441 11.16 -22.52 21.88
N GLU A 442 11.94 -23.34 22.57
CA GLU A 442 11.64 -23.76 23.94
C GLU A 442 12.46 -22.98 24.96
N LEU A 443 11.80 -22.52 26.02
CA LEU A 443 12.42 -21.95 27.21
C LEU A 443 12.06 -22.82 28.42
N GLU A 444 13.04 -23.53 28.97
CA GLU A 444 12.86 -24.31 30.19
C GLU A 444 13.01 -23.45 31.44
N ILE A 445 12.08 -23.63 32.39
CA ILE A 445 12.08 -22.95 33.69
C ILE A 445 11.79 -24.01 34.75
N THR A 446 12.53 -23.99 35.87
CA THR A 446 12.34 -24.92 36.99
C THR A 446 12.02 -24.15 38.28
N ASN A 447 11.20 -24.73 39.16
CA ASN A 447 11.04 -24.20 40.53
C ASN A 447 11.38 -25.26 41.57
N GLU A 448 11.82 -24.77 42.72
CA GLU A 448 12.05 -25.56 43.92
C GLU A 448 10.76 -25.64 44.76
N LYS A 449 10.57 -26.75 45.48
CA LYS A 449 9.46 -26.89 46.42
C LYS A 449 9.62 -25.91 47.59
N ALA A 450 8.51 -25.37 48.06
CA ALA A 450 8.49 -24.60 49.29
C ALA A 450 8.89 -25.49 50.48
N LEU A 451 9.72 -24.95 51.37
CA LEU A 451 10.07 -25.63 52.61
C LEU A 451 8.84 -25.70 53.52
N VAL A 452 8.50 -26.91 53.96
CA VAL A 452 7.52 -27.13 55.03
C VAL A 452 8.25 -27.41 56.34
N PRO A 453 7.72 -26.95 57.50
CA PRO A 453 8.28 -27.31 58.80
C PRO A 453 8.39 -28.83 58.93
N GLY A 454 9.58 -29.32 59.29
CA GLY A 454 9.79 -30.74 59.51
C GLY A 454 8.86 -31.24 60.61
N LEU A 455 8.15 -32.34 60.35
CA LEU A 455 7.39 -33.00 61.41
C LEU A 455 8.39 -33.50 62.47
N PRO A 456 8.17 -33.24 63.76
CA PRO A 456 9.00 -33.83 64.80
C PRO A 456 8.92 -35.36 64.68
N LEU A 457 10.07 -36.01 64.78
CA LEU A 457 10.17 -37.47 64.91
C LEU A 457 9.50 -37.89 66.23
N THR A 458 8.19 -38.08 66.21
CA THR A 458 7.44 -38.68 67.32
C THR A 458 7.59 -40.20 67.24
N GLY A 459 8.79 -40.65 67.60
CA GLY A 459 9.20 -42.06 67.60
C GLY A 459 10.63 -42.31 68.10
N GLY A 460 11.42 -41.27 68.38
CA GLY A 460 12.79 -41.39 68.90
C GLY A 460 12.84 -41.62 70.41
N GLN A 461 13.49 -42.72 70.83
CA GLN A 461 13.97 -43.13 72.16
C GLN A 461 13.03 -43.08 73.39
N GLY A 462 12.03 -42.20 73.46
CA GLY A 462 11.05 -42.17 74.56
C GLY A 462 10.03 -43.31 74.49
N ALA A 463 9.62 -43.70 73.27
CA ALA A 463 8.71 -44.82 73.06
C ALA A 463 9.36 -46.19 73.38
N THR A 464 10.66 -46.34 73.11
CA THR A 464 11.42 -47.54 73.48
C THR A 464 11.68 -47.60 74.99
N LEU A 465 11.95 -46.47 75.66
CA LEU A 465 12.08 -46.45 77.13
C LEU A 465 10.76 -46.85 77.83
N LEU A 466 9.61 -46.39 77.32
CA LEU A 466 8.29 -46.75 77.84
C LEU A 466 7.93 -48.22 77.58
N ALA A 467 8.31 -48.78 76.43
CA ALA A 467 8.10 -50.20 76.13
C ALA A 467 8.98 -51.11 77.02
N VAL A 468 10.24 -50.73 77.27
CA VAL A 468 11.15 -51.48 78.16
C VAL A 468 10.71 -51.37 79.63
N ALA A 469 10.33 -50.17 80.09
CA ALA A 469 9.81 -49.97 81.44
C ALA A 469 8.46 -50.70 81.65
N GLY A 470 7.57 -50.67 80.65
CA GLY A 470 6.31 -51.41 80.66
C GLY A 470 6.51 -52.93 80.69
N GLY A 471 7.46 -53.45 79.91
CA GLY A 471 7.84 -54.87 79.93
C GLY A 471 8.41 -55.33 81.28
N ALA A 472 9.26 -54.52 81.90
CA ALA A 472 9.81 -54.82 83.23
C ALA A 472 8.72 -54.84 84.33
N LEU A 473 7.73 -53.94 84.26
CA LEU A 473 6.60 -53.91 85.20
C LEU A 473 5.67 -55.13 85.06
N VAL A 474 5.44 -55.63 83.85
CA VAL A 474 4.64 -56.84 83.61
C VAL A 474 5.34 -58.09 84.17
N ILE A 475 6.66 -58.19 84.02
CA ILE A 475 7.46 -59.30 84.56
C ILE A 475 7.49 -59.26 86.11
N ALA A 476 7.63 -58.07 86.71
CA ALA A 476 7.56 -57.91 88.16
C ALA A 476 6.17 -58.26 88.72
N GLY A 477 5.10 -57.84 88.04
CA GLY A 477 3.71 -58.17 88.41
C GLY A 477 3.41 -59.68 88.35
N ALA A 478 3.87 -60.36 87.31
CA ALA A 478 3.73 -61.81 87.18
C ALA A 478 4.48 -62.59 88.28
N SER A 479 5.67 -62.11 88.65
CA SER A 479 6.51 -62.71 89.69
C SER A 479 5.86 -62.61 91.08
N VAL A 480 5.26 -61.46 91.41
CA VAL A 480 4.54 -61.25 92.67
C VAL A 480 3.23 -62.08 92.72
N ALA A 481 2.53 -62.24 91.60
CA ALA A 481 1.32 -63.06 91.52
C ALA A 481 1.60 -64.56 91.73
N VAL A 482 2.72 -65.07 91.19
CA VAL A 482 3.17 -66.47 91.38
C VAL A 482 3.62 -66.72 92.83
N LEU A 483 4.32 -65.77 93.45
CA LEU A 483 4.74 -65.88 94.86
C LEU A 483 3.55 -65.83 95.84
N ARG A 484 2.52 -65.02 95.57
CA ARG A 484 1.28 -65.00 96.38
C ARG A 484 0.45 -66.29 96.25
N ARG A 485 0.55 -67.01 95.14
CA ARG A 485 -0.13 -68.31 94.96
C ARG A 485 0.51 -69.43 95.78
N ARG A 486 1.83 -69.38 96.02
CA ARG A 486 2.54 -70.39 96.83
C ARG A 486 2.29 -70.23 98.34
N ASN A 487 1.99 -69.03 98.82
CA ASN A 487 1.68 -68.79 100.24
C ASN A 487 0.21 -69.06 100.63
N LYS A 488 -0.67 -69.43 99.69
CA LYS A 488 -2.06 -69.84 99.98
C LYS A 488 -2.26 -71.36 100.10
N GLN A 489 -1.20 -72.18 99.99
CA GLN A 489 -1.28 -73.64 100.18
C GLN A 489 -0.60 -74.14 101.48
N VAL A 490 -0.33 -73.26 102.44
CA VAL A 490 0.13 -73.66 103.80
C VAL A 490 -0.77 -73.00 104.85
N THR A 491 -2.07 -73.26 104.81
CA THR A 491 -2.96 -73.27 105.99
C THR A 491 -4.30 -73.92 105.61
N ALA A 492 -4.39 -75.22 105.86
CA ALA A 492 -5.57 -76.05 106.17
C ALA A 492 -5.21 -77.52 105.89
#